data_AF-A0A2D9KZL8-F1
#
_entry.id   AF-A0A2D9KZL8-F1
#
_cell.length_a   1.000
_cell.length_b   1.000
_cell.length_c   1.000
_cell.angle_alpha   90.00
_cell.angle_beta   90.00
_cell.angle_gamma   90.00
#
_symmetry.space_group_name_H-M   'P 1'
#
loop_
_entity.id
_entity.type
_entity.pdbx_description
1 polymer ?
#
loop_
_entity_poly.entity_id
_entity_poly.type
_entity_poly.pdbx_seq_one_letter_code
_entity_poly.pdbx_strand_id
1 'polypeptide(L)'
;MKHYSLVFLLCLSTTHVCFAQQTDNMHIIIDGRQPLKSEDQSTWLTHPAILQAANLARSYWLKQNTVYQEDFRIMASSQGNFTRSESRQSAVLYLLSRWPRCCSNMGLAIIEDNQLVRNIVFAGGTHHLFSVADINHDQLDELALVSSFGMGGSNETTLRIISLPARETVLLGTMPLAYDNCATLREDSLLSTFRISINNDAVDKIELEEFQADCEHPEDVMVTSVKSIMIETKQLNDEYIDLPIN
;
A
#
# COMPACT_ATOMS: atom_id res chain seq x y z
N MET A 1 -24.41 -2.36 80.16
CA MET A 1 -24.30 -1.01 79.56
C MET A 1 -24.39 -1.18 78.06
N LYS A 2 -25.35 -0.51 77.41
CA LYS A 2 -25.64 -0.63 75.96
C LYS A 2 -24.70 0.30 75.18
N HIS A 3 -23.94 -0.24 74.22
CA HIS A 3 -23.18 0.57 73.27
C HIS A 3 -23.85 0.46 71.89
N TYR A 4 -24.29 1.61 71.38
CA TYR A 4 -24.79 1.80 70.03
C TYR A 4 -23.59 1.89 69.06
N SER A 5 -23.59 1.11 67.99
CA SER A 5 -22.70 1.34 66.84
C SER A 5 -23.48 2.03 65.74
N LEU A 6 -22.95 3.19 65.35
CA LEU A 6 -23.46 4.13 64.37
C LEU A 6 -23.14 3.60 62.96
N VAL A 7 -24.17 3.40 62.13
CA VAL A 7 -24.02 3.06 60.71
C VAL A 7 -23.70 4.35 59.95
N PHE A 8 -22.52 4.43 59.34
CA PHE A 8 -22.13 5.52 58.43
C PHE A 8 -22.46 5.10 57.00
N LEU A 9 -23.50 5.70 56.43
CA LEU A 9 -23.90 5.53 55.02
C LEU A 9 -23.18 6.60 54.19
N LEU A 10 -22.15 6.19 53.45
CA LEU A 10 -21.41 7.06 52.53
C LEU A 10 -22.06 6.98 51.13
N CYS A 11 -22.91 7.95 50.82
CA CYS A 11 -23.41 8.19 49.46
C CYS A 11 -22.28 8.81 48.61
N LEU A 12 -21.53 7.97 47.90
CA LEU A 12 -20.59 8.41 46.87
C LEU A 12 -21.40 8.84 45.64
N SER A 13 -21.48 10.16 45.42
CA SER A 13 -21.95 10.76 44.18
C SER A 13 -20.96 10.44 43.07
N THR A 14 -21.29 9.47 42.23
CA THR A 14 -20.58 9.22 40.96
C THR A 14 -20.82 10.40 40.03
N THR A 15 -19.82 11.24 39.88
CA THR A 15 -19.72 12.20 38.79
C THR A 15 -19.62 11.41 37.49
N HIS A 16 -20.64 11.49 36.64
CA HIS A 16 -20.57 11.04 35.26
C HIS A 16 -19.60 11.95 34.50
N VAL A 17 -18.32 11.61 34.55
CA VAL A 17 -17.33 12.12 33.60
C VAL A 17 -17.70 11.47 32.26
N CYS A 18 -18.45 12.20 31.44
CA CYS A 18 -18.62 11.88 30.05
C CYS A 18 -17.27 12.15 29.36
N PHE A 19 -16.39 11.15 29.39
CA PHE A 19 -15.30 11.09 28.44
C PHE A 19 -15.96 10.92 27.07
N ALA A 20 -16.06 12.02 26.33
CA ALA A 20 -16.13 11.93 24.88
C ALA A 20 -14.86 11.18 24.46
N GLN A 21 -14.97 9.87 24.25
CA GLN A 21 -13.97 9.10 23.53
C GLN A 21 -13.90 9.71 22.13
N GLN A 22 -12.94 10.60 21.95
CA GLN A 22 -12.47 10.98 20.64
C GLN A 22 -12.01 9.68 19.98
N THR A 23 -12.71 9.29 18.93
CA THR A 23 -12.57 8.00 18.24
C THR A 23 -11.18 7.89 17.63
N ASP A 24 -10.28 7.22 18.37
CA ASP A 24 -8.90 6.89 18.02
C ASP A 24 -8.80 5.78 16.93
N ASN A 25 -9.84 5.63 16.11
CA ASN A 25 -10.00 4.50 15.18
C ASN A 25 -9.50 4.78 13.75
N MET A 26 -8.75 5.88 13.56
CA MET A 26 -8.12 6.20 12.28
C MET A 26 -6.75 5.51 12.18
N HIS A 27 -6.59 4.63 11.20
CA HIS A 27 -5.32 4.00 10.88
C HIS A 27 -4.71 4.65 9.63
N ILE A 28 -3.49 5.19 9.76
CA ILE A 28 -2.77 5.77 8.62
C ILE A 28 -2.14 4.64 7.80
N ILE A 29 -2.55 4.54 6.53
CA ILE A 29 -1.96 3.60 5.56
C ILE A 29 -0.62 4.16 5.08
N ILE A 30 -0.60 5.42 4.65
CA ILE A 30 0.60 6.11 4.19
C ILE A 30 0.44 7.63 4.25
N ASP A 31 1.56 8.34 4.40
CA ASP A 31 1.64 9.80 4.35
C ASP A 31 2.66 10.24 3.29
N GLY A 32 2.18 10.82 2.19
CA GLY A 32 3.00 11.21 1.03
C GLY A 32 4.00 12.34 1.30
N ARG A 33 3.94 12.97 2.48
CA ARG A 33 4.94 13.94 2.93
C ARG A 33 6.18 13.28 3.52
N GLN A 34 6.06 12.02 3.94
CA GLN A 34 7.16 11.28 4.53
C GLN A 34 7.97 10.58 3.43
N PRO A 35 9.31 10.59 3.52
CA PRO A 35 10.12 9.86 2.58
C PRO A 35 9.82 8.36 2.67
N LEU A 36 9.64 7.73 1.53
CA LEU A 36 9.50 6.28 1.43
C LEU A 36 10.85 5.63 1.79
N LYS A 37 10.83 4.75 2.79
CA LYS A 37 12.02 4.00 3.18
C LYS A 37 12.23 2.84 2.22
N SER A 38 13.46 2.67 1.75
CA SER A 38 13.89 1.48 1.04
C SER A 38 14.69 0.60 2.00
N GLU A 39 14.24 -0.63 2.19
CA GLU A 39 14.97 -1.63 2.97
C GLU A 39 15.95 -2.38 2.08
N ASP A 40 17.03 -2.92 2.66
CA ASP A 40 17.97 -3.78 1.92
C ASP A 40 17.26 -5.07 1.44
N GLN A 41 17.15 -5.21 0.13
CA GLN A 41 16.51 -6.36 -0.53
C GLN A 41 17.51 -7.42 -1.01
N SER A 42 18.80 -7.29 -0.65
CA SER A 42 19.88 -8.12 -1.18
C SER A 42 19.68 -9.62 -0.96
N THR A 43 19.04 -10.01 0.15
CA THR A 43 18.74 -11.40 0.49
C THR A 43 17.80 -12.07 -0.51
N TRP A 44 16.86 -11.32 -1.08
CA TRP A 44 15.87 -11.84 -2.03
C TRP A 44 16.46 -12.15 -3.41
N LEU A 45 17.53 -11.47 -3.81
CA LEU A 45 18.14 -11.65 -5.14
C LEU A 45 18.60 -13.08 -5.43
N THR A 46 18.93 -13.83 -4.38
CA THR A 46 19.40 -15.23 -4.49
C THR A 46 18.42 -16.23 -3.91
N HIS A 47 17.25 -15.78 -3.44
CA HIS A 47 16.28 -16.66 -2.82
C HIS A 47 15.66 -17.63 -3.86
N PRO A 48 15.64 -18.96 -3.62
CA PRO A 48 15.18 -19.94 -4.62
C PRO A 48 13.76 -19.68 -5.16
N ALA A 49 12.80 -19.36 -4.28
CA ALA A 49 11.43 -19.03 -4.70
C ALA A 49 11.36 -17.80 -5.61
N ILE A 50 12.24 -16.81 -5.42
CA ILE A 50 12.31 -15.61 -6.26
C ILE A 50 12.94 -15.93 -7.61
N LEU A 51 14.00 -16.73 -7.64
CA LEU A 51 14.60 -17.19 -8.89
C LEU A 51 13.61 -18.03 -9.71
N GLN A 52 12.82 -18.89 -9.04
CA GLN A 52 11.71 -19.62 -9.68
C GLN A 52 10.66 -18.66 -10.25
N ALA A 53 10.18 -17.69 -9.46
CA ALA A 53 9.20 -16.71 -9.90
C ALA A 53 9.68 -15.90 -11.10
N ALA A 54 10.91 -15.39 -11.05
CA ALA A 54 11.55 -14.63 -12.12
C ALA A 54 11.73 -15.47 -13.40
N ASN A 55 12.09 -16.74 -13.29
CA ASN A 55 12.22 -17.63 -14.45
C ASN A 55 10.86 -17.86 -15.16
N LEU A 56 9.79 -18.06 -14.39
CA LEU A 56 8.43 -18.18 -14.93
C LEU A 56 8.00 -16.87 -15.61
N ALA A 57 8.21 -15.74 -14.94
CA ALA A 57 7.85 -14.42 -15.46
C ALA A 57 8.65 -14.03 -16.70
N ARG A 58 9.96 -14.33 -16.74
CA ARG A 58 10.80 -14.13 -17.94
C ARG A 58 10.23 -14.89 -19.14
N SER A 59 9.83 -16.14 -18.94
CA SER A 59 9.24 -16.97 -19.99
C SER A 59 7.91 -16.42 -20.51
N TYR A 60 7.12 -15.80 -19.64
CA TYR A 60 5.90 -15.08 -20.03
C TYR A 60 6.24 -13.83 -20.87
N TRP A 61 7.09 -12.94 -20.34
CA TRP A 61 7.37 -11.66 -20.99
C TRP A 61 8.10 -11.79 -22.32
N LEU A 62 9.00 -12.76 -22.48
CA LEU A 62 9.66 -13.05 -23.77
C LEU A 62 8.67 -13.42 -24.88
N LYS A 63 7.51 -14.00 -24.53
CA LYS A 63 6.46 -14.32 -25.51
C LYS A 63 5.61 -13.10 -25.88
N GLN A 64 5.44 -12.16 -24.96
CA GLN A 64 4.61 -10.97 -25.14
C GLN A 64 5.38 -9.79 -25.75
N ASN A 65 6.70 -9.75 -25.59
CA ASN A 65 7.51 -8.59 -25.90
C ASN A 65 8.79 -8.98 -26.66
N THR A 66 8.80 -8.70 -27.96
CA THR A 66 9.93 -9.02 -28.86
C THR A 66 11.17 -8.16 -28.61
N VAL A 67 11.05 -7.05 -27.88
CA VAL A 67 12.15 -6.15 -27.51
C VAL A 67 12.53 -6.27 -26.03
N TYR A 68 12.17 -7.39 -25.39
CA TYR A 68 12.51 -7.66 -23.99
C TYR A 68 14.03 -7.60 -23.76
N GLN A 69 14.44 -6.83 -22.76
CA GLN A 69 15.81 -6.77 -22.28
C GLN A 69 15.82 -6.89 -20.77
N GLU A 70 16.50 -7.91 -20.25
CA GLU A 70 16.52 -8.19 -18.82
C GLU A 70 17.21 -7.06 -18.01
N ASP A 71 16.57 -6.70 -16.91
CA ASP A 71 17.06 -5.79 -15.86
C ASP A 71 16.48 -6.28 -14.52
N PHE A 72 16.90 -7.48 -14.10
CA PHE A 72 16.34 -8.13 -12.92
C PHE A 72 16.76 -7.44 -11.62
N ARG A 73 15.78 -7.01 -10.81
CA ARG A 73 16.00 -6.35 -9.51
C ARG A 73 14.88 -6.67 -8.53
N ILE A 74 15.19 -6.69 -7.25
CA ILE A 74 14.17 -6.65 -6.20
C ILE A 74 13.91 -5.19 -5.86
N MET A 75 12.64 -4.81 -5.87
CA MET A 75 12.20 -3.43 -5.67
C MET A 75 11.81 -3.19 -4.22
N ALA A 76 11.03 -4.11 -3.64
CA ALA A 76 10.54 -4.02 -2.27
C ALA A 76 10.06 -5.40 -1.77
N SER A 77 9.93 -5.54 -0.46
CA SER A 77 9.25 -6.68 0.16
C SER A 77 8.44 -6.24 1.37
N SER A 78 7.38 -6.98 1.70
CA SER A 78 6.60 -6.80 2.92
C SER A 78 6.17 -8.15 3.51
N GLN A 79 5.96 -8.20 4.82
CA GLN A 79 5.38 -9.35 5.51
C GLN A 79 3.89 -9.16 5.72
N GLY A 80 3.11 -10.25 5.73
CA GLY A 80 1.67 -10.23 5.98
C GLY A 80 1.00 -11.56 5.64
N ASN A 81 -0.32 -11.60 5.75
CA ASN A 81 -1.16 -12.76 5.49
C ASN A 81 -1.92 -12.57 4.17
N PHE A 82 -1.24 -12.58 3.02
CA PHE A 82 -1.80 -12.03 1.77
C PHE A 82 -2.76 -12.97 1.02
N THR A 83 -2.54 -14.28 1.07
CA THR A 83 -3.30 -15.26 0.27
C THR A 83 -4.05 -16.28 1.10
N ARG A 84 -3.77 -16.34 2.41
CA ARG A 84 -4.41 -17.23 3.37
C ARG A 84 -4.43 -16.60 4.76
N SER A 85 -5.56 -16.72 5.44
CA SER A 85 -5.71 -16.29 6.84
C SER A 85 -4.68 -16.98 7.75
N GLU A 86 -4.22 -16.25 8.78
CA GLU A 86 -3.26 -16.70 9.80
C GLU A 86 -1.90 -17.22 9.26
N SER A 87 -1.55 -16.88 8.03
CA SER A 87 -0.31 -17.34 7.39
C SER A 87 0.80 -16.30 7.40
N ARG A 88 2.04 -16.67 7.76
CA ARG A 88 3.19 -15.76 7.63
C ARG A 88 3.77 -15.81 6.23
N GLN A 89 3.46 -14.80 5.42
CA GLN A 89 3.92 -14.73 4.04
C GLN A 89 4.79 -13.49 3.82
N SER A 90 5.71 -13.60 2.86
CA SER A 90 6.48 -12.48 2.31
C SER A 90 5.98 -12.17 0.92
N ALA A 91 5.55 -10.93 0.67
CA ALA A 91 5.32 -10.41 -0.66
C ALA A 91 6.59 -9.72 -1.16
N VAL A 92 7.06 -10.07 -2.36
CA VAL A 92 8.30 -9.54 -2.93
C VAL A 92 8.02 -9.01 -4.33
N LEU A 93 8.19 -7.70 -4.49
CA LEU A 93 8.07 -6.98 -5.74
C LEU A 93 9.40 -7.01 -6.49
N TYR A 94 9.39 -7.41 -7.75
CA TYR A 94 10.58 -7.48 -8.57
C TYR A 94 10.37 -6.89 -9.97
N LEU A 95 11.42 -6.29 -10.50
CA LEU A 95 11.53 -5.80 -11.87
C LEU A 95 12.21 -6.89 -12.71
N LEU A 96 11.70 -7.15 -13.91
CA LEU A 96 12.37 -8.01 -14.89
C LEU A 96 12.97 -7.23 -16.06
N SER A 97 12.33 -6.14 -16.47
CA SER A 97 12.78 -5.36 -17.64
C SER A 97 12.17 -3.97 -17.61
N ARG A 98 12.98 -2.97 -18.00
CA ARG A 98 12.51 -1.58 -18.24
C ARG A 98 12.08 -1.33 -19.68
N TRP A 99 12.05 -2.35 -20.54
CA TRP A 99 11.75 -2.20 -21.95
C TRP A 99 10.43 -2.88 -22.33
N PRO A 100 9.51 -2.18 -23.04
CA PRO A 100 9.60 -0.79 -23.47
C PRO A 100 9.51 0.22 -22.31
N ARG A 101 10.14 1.40 -22.46
CA ARG A 101 10.28 2.40 -21.38
C ARG A 101 8.96 2.93 -20.80
N CYS A 102 7.84 2.74 -21.50
CA CYS A 102 6.54 3.20 -21.04
C CYS A 102 5.95 2.34 -19.93
N CYS A 103 6.26 1.04 -19.89
CA CYS A 103 5.70 0.10 -18.92
C CYS A 103 6.75 -0.95 -18.57
N SER A 104 7.32 -0.89 -17.37
CA SER A 104 8.29 -1.90 -16.96
C SER A 104 7.60 -3.25 -16.75
N ASN A 105 8.25 -4.33 -17.17
CA ASN A 105 7.77 -5.69 -16.93
C ASN A 105 8.14 -6.08 -15.51
N MET A 106 7.14 -6.29 -14.67
CA MET A 106 7.29 -6.53 -13.24
C MET A 106 6.69 -7.87 -12.84
N GLY A 107 6.97 -8.27 -11.60
CA GLY A 107 6.26 -9.35 -10.95
C GLY A 107 6.18 -9.17 -9.44
N LEU A 108 5.26 -9.92 -8.85
CA LEU A 108 4.99 -10.00 -7.42
C LEU A 108 4.97 -11.48 -7.03
N ALA A 109 5.90 -11.87 -6.17
CA ALA A 109 5.98 -13.22 -5.63
C ALA A 109 5.47 -13.21 -4.19
N ILE A 110 4.56 -14.14 -3.87
CA ILE A 110 4.16 -14.43 -2.49
C ILE A 110 4.88 -15.72 -2.07
N ILE A 111 5.58 -15.65 -0.94
CA ILE A 111 6.43 -16.71 -0.41
C ILE A 111 5.96 -17.09 0.98
N GLU A 112 5.86 -18.40 1.22
CA GLU A 112 5.53 -18.99 2.52
C GLU A 112 6.47 -20.18 2.77
N ASP A 113 7.05 -20.28 3.96
CA ASP A 113 7.98 -21.37 4.31
C ASP A 113 9.09 -21.60 3.26
N ASN A 114 9.64 -20.49 2.75
CA ASN A 114 10.65 -20.44 1.67
C ASN A 114 10.18 -21.03 0.31
N GLN A 115 8.90 -21.31 0.14
CA GLN A 115 8.29 -21.79 -1.11
C GLN A 115 7.51 -20.68 -1.80
N LEU A 116 7.54 -20.67 -3.13
CA LEU A 116 6.71 -19.80 -3.94
C LEU A 116 5.25 -20.30 -3.88
N VAL A 117 4.33 -19.48 -3.36
CA VAL A 117 2.90 -19.86 -3.27
C VAL A 117 2.02 -19.10 -4.26
N ARG A 118 2.46 -17.93 -4.73
CA ARG A 118 1.78 -17.18 -5.79
C ARG A 118 2.78 -16.35 -6.60
N ASN A 119 2.58 -16.25 -7.91
CA ASN A 119 3.45 -15.46 -8.78
C ASN A 119 2.61 -14.69 -9.80
N ILE A 120 2.58 -13.38 -9.66
CA ILE A 120 1.76 -12.48 -10.48
C ILE A 120 2.69 -11.63 -11.33
N VAL A 121 2.40 -11.48 -12.62
CA VAL A 121 3.11 -10.55 -13.51
C VAL A 121 2.21 -9.42 -13.94
N PHE A 122 2.77 -8.22 -14.07
CA PHE A 122 2.06 -7.03 -14.50
C PHE A 122 3.03 -6.03 -15.14
N ALA A 123 2.49 -5.10 -15.93
CA ALA A 123 3.27 -4.01 -16.52
C ALA A 123 3.02 -2.71 -15.74
N GLY A 124 4.07 -2.01 -15.33
CA GLY A 124 3.90 -0.80 -14.52
C GLY A 124 5.21 -0.11 -14.10
N GLY A 125 5.08 0.78 -13.11
CA GLY A 125 6.17 1.56 -12.52
C GLY A 125 6.18 1.48 -10.99
N THR A 126 5.75 0.34 -10.44
CA THR A 126 5.72 0.13 -9.00
C THR A 126 7.13 0.04 -8.45
N HIS A 127 7.40 0.68 -7.33
CA HIS A 127 8.74 0.74 -6.76
C HIS A 127 8.76 0.59 -5.24
N HIS A 128 7.63 0.76 -4.55
CA HIS A 128 7.47 0.37 -3.15
C HIS A 128 6.27 -0.57 -2.96
N LEU A 129 6.37 -1.36 -1.89
CA LEU A 129 5.39 -2.34 -1.47
C LEU A 129 5.31 -2.32 0.06
N PHE A 130 4.12 -2.27 0.62
CA PHE A 130 3.90 -2.46 2.06
C PHE A 130 2.57 -3.18 2.31
N SER A 131 2.48 -3.84 3.45
CA SER A 131 1.25 -4.48 3.93
C SER A 131 0.30 -3.43 4.49
N VAL A 132 -0.99 -3.59 4.22
CA VAL A 132 -2.07 -2.89 4.89
C VAL A 132 -2.86 -3.96 5.65
N ALA A 133 -3.11 -3.73 6.94
CA ALA A 133 -3.92 -4.65 7.72
C ALA A 133 -5.30 -4.84 7.08
N ASP A 134 -5.88 -6.04 7.17
CA ASP A 134 -7.19 -6.41 6.64
C ASP A 134 -8.25 -5.28 6.74
N ILE A 135 -8.46 -4.59 5.61
CA ILE A 135 -9.41 -3.47 5.52
C ILE A 135 -10.78 -3.90 5.01
N ASN A 136 -10.90 -5.08 4.42
CA ASN A 136 -12.14 -5.55 3.81
C ASN A 136 -12.85 -6.65 4.65
N HIS A 137 -12.22 -7.06 5.75
CA HIS A 137 -12.63 -8.10 6.69
C HIS A 137 -12.70 -9.52 6.12
N ASP A 138 -11.88 -9.84 5.13
CA ASP A 138 -11.75 -11.20 4.57
C ASP A 138 -10.65 -12.04 5.25
N GLN A 139 -10.02 -11.51 6.30
CA GLN A 139 -8.92 -12.08 7.07
C GLN A 139 -7.59 -12.17 6.31
N LEU A 140 -7.45 -11.43 5.20
CA LEU A 140 -6.20 -11.26 4.48
C LEU A 140 -5.67 -9.85 4.68
N ASP A 141 -4.35 -9.73 4.77
CA ASP A 141 -3.72 -8.42 4.66
C ASP A 141 -3.71 -7.99 3.20
N GLU A 142 -3.87 -6.70 2.97
CA GLU A 142 -3.78 -6.13 1.63
C GLU A 142 -2.35 -5.69 1.31
N LEU A 143 -2.11 -5.46 0.02
CA LEU A 143 -0.88 -4.89 -0.47
C LEU A 143 -1.11 -3.48 -1.00
N ALA A 144 -0.31 -2.55 -0.51
CA ALA A 144 -0.22 -1.21 -1.02
C ALA A 144 1.00 -1.10 -1.96
N LEU A 145 0.74 -0.79 -3.22
CA LEU A 145 1.71 -0.66 -4.29
C LEU A 145 1.87 0.83 -4.64
N VAL A 146 3.08 1.36 -4.46
CA VAL A 146 3.37 2.75 -4.84
C VAL A 146 4.01 2.77 -6.21
N SER A 147 3.42 3.54 -7.12
CA SER A 147 3.92 3.77 -8.47
C SER A 147 4.19 5.25 -8.67
N SER A 148 5.19 5.58 -9.48
CA SER A 148 5.44 6.96 -9.89
C SER A 148 5.59 7.04 -11.40
N PHE A 149 5.09 8.13 -11.96
CA PHE A 149 5.22 8.46 -13.37
C PHE A 149 5.55 9.94 -13.50
N GLY A 150 6.45 10.27 -14.42
CA GLY A 150 6.84 11.65 -14.67
C GLY A 150 6.98 11.95 -16.15
N MET A 151 6.46 13.09 -16.57
CA MET A 151 6.58 13.58 -17.94
C MET A 151 6.54 15.11 -17.96
N GLY A 152 7.44 15.73 -18.74
CA GLY A 152 7.35 17.17 -19.04
C GLY A 152 7.56 18.10 -17.84
N GLY A 153 8.23 17.64 -16.77
CA GLY A 153 8.46 18.42 -15.56
C GLY A 153 7.39 18.27 -14.48
N SER A 154 6.42 17.37 -14.69
CA SER A 154 5.45 16.94 -13.70
C SER A 154 5.69 15.50 -13.28
N ASN A 155 5.48 15.20 -12.00
CA ASN A 155 5.47 13.85 -11.47
C ASN A 155 4.17 13.58 -10.73
N GLU A 156 3.69 12.35 -10.85
CA GLU A 156 2.56 11.82 -10.12
C GLU A 156 3.00 10.52 -9.45
N THR A 157 2.71 10.40 -8.16
CA THR A 157 2.89 9.20 -7.38
C THR A 157 1.52 8.73 -6.91
N THR A 158 1.20 7.47 -7.17
CA THR A 158 -0.08 6.85 -6.86
C THR A 158 0.09 5.67 -5.93
N LEU A 159 -0.90 5.46 -5.07
CA LEU A 159 -1.07 4.27 -4.25
C LEU A 159 -2.17 3.41 -4.87
N ARG A 160 -1.88 2.14 -5.12
CA ARG A 160 -2.89 1.12 -5.39
C ARG A 160 -2.98 0.17 -4.20
N ILE A 161 -4.17 -0.02 -3.65
CA ILE A 161 -4.40 -1.07 -2.65
C ILE A 161 -5.04 -2.26 -3.35
N ILE A 162 -4.41 -3.42 -3.25
CA ILE A 162 -4.92 -4.67 -3.82
C ILE A 162 -5.08 -5.74 -2.75
N SER A 163 -6.09 -6.57 -2.93
CA SER A 163 -6.28 -7.83 -2.22
C SER A 163 -5.92 -9.01 -3.12
N LEU A 164 -5.47 -10.10 -2.50
CA LEU A 164 -5.03 -11.32 -3.17
C LEU A 164 -5.84 -12.56 -2.77
N PRO A 165 -7.19 -12.53 -2.81
CA PRO A 165 -8.00 -13.70 -2.46
C PRO A 165 -7.80 -14.81 -3.51
N ALA A 166 -7.51 -16.03 -3.02
CA ALA A 166 -7.34 -17.22 -3.85
C ALA A 166 -6.41 -17.01 -5.07
N ARG A 167 -6.96 -17.01 -6.30
CA ARG A 167 -6.24 -16.85 -7.58
C ARG A 167 -6.67 -15.59 -8.32
N GLU A 168 -7.15 -14.59 -7.59
CA GLU A 168 -7.60 -13.31 -8.16
C GLU A 168 -6.82 -12.16 -7.55
N THR A 169 -6.63 -11.11 -8.34
CA THR A 169 -6.12 -9.84 -7.84
C THR A 169 -7.25 -8.83 -7.92
N VAL A 170 -7.61 -8.27 -6.77
CA VAL A 170 -8.72 -7.33 -6.63
C VAL A 170 -8.15 -5.96 -6.27
N LEU A 171 -8.42 -4.95 -7.07
CA LEU A 171 -8.17 -3.55 -6.72
C LEU A 171 -9.23 -3.10 -5.72
N LEU A 172 -8.80 -2.49 -4.62
CA LEU A 172 -9.67 -1.85 -3.63
C LEU A 172 -9.71 -0.32 -3.80
N GLY A 173 -8.63 0.26 -4.33
CA GLY A 173 -8.59 1.69 -4.61
C GLY A 173 -7.30 2.11 -5.31
N THR A 174 -7.40 3.21 -6.06
CA THR A 174 -6.24 3.96 -6.55
C THR A 174 -6.35 5.39 -6.04
N MET A 175 -5.34 5.85 -5.31
CA MET A 175 -5.32 7.16 -4.68
C MET A 175 -4.06 7.92 -5.09
N PRO A 176 -4.13 9.25 -5.25
CA PRO A 176 -2.93 10.05 -5.39
C PRO A 176 -2.18 10.05 -4.04
N LEU A 177 -0.86 9.94 -4.10
CA LEU A 177 0.02 10.02 -2.93
C LEU A 177 0.82 11.33 -2.94
N ALA A 178 1.31 11.71 -4.12
CA ALA A 178 1.95 13.00 -4.34
C ALA A 178 1.80 13.40 -5.81
N TYR A 179 1.71 14.69 -6.06
CA TYR A 179 1.75 15.28 -7.39
C TYR A 179 2.55 16.57 -7.32
N ASP A 180 3.47 16.76 -8.25
CA ASP A 180 4.22 18.00 -8.36
C ASP A 180 4.41 18.38 -9.84
N ASN A 181 4.43 19.69 -10.11
CA ASN A 181 4.81 20.27 -11.40
C ASN A 181 5.96 21.27 -11.22
N CYS A 182 6.82 21.04 -10.23
CA CYS A 182 7.84 21.99 -9.80
C CYS A 182 8.92 22.22 -10.86
N ALA A 183 9.07 21.32 -11.83
CA ALA A 183 10.03 21.48 -12.94
C ALA A 183 9.41 22.11 -14.20
N THR A 184 8.14 22.53 -14.18
CA THR A 184 7.46 23.10 -15.36
C THR A 184 7.78 24.58 -15.64
N LEU A 185 8.57 25.25 -14.79
CA LEU A 185 8.92 26.68 -14.87
C LEU A 185 7.70 27.62 -14.95
N ARG A 186 6.56 27.23 -14.37
CA ARG A 186 5.32 28.02 -14.39
C ARG A 186 5.12 28.74 -13.05
N GLU A 187 4.42 29.87 -13.09
CA GLU A 187 4.04 30.62 -11.87
C GLU A 187 3.01 29.86 -11.01
N ASP A 188 2.32 28.85 -11.56
CA ASP A 188 1.37 27.98 -10.87
C ASP A 188 1.97 26.61 -10.49
N SER A 189 3.28 26.57 -10.24
CA SER A 189 3.96 25.37 -9.74
C SER A 189 3.56 25.07 -8.29
N LEU A 190 3.04 23.88 -8.04
CA LEU A 190 2.51 23.42 -6.76
C LEU A 190 2.98 22.00 -6.46
N LEU A 191 3.17 21.73 -5.17
CA LEU A 191 3.36 20.41 -4.61
C LEU A 191 2.09 20.03 -3.84
N SER A 192 1.40 18.98 -4.29
CA SER A 192 0.31 18.34 -3.56
C SER A 192 0.79 17.00 -3.00
N THR A 193 0.55 16.77 -1.72
CA THR A 193 0.81 15.48 -1.05
C THR A 193 -0.44 15.04 -0.32
N PHE A 194 -0.56 13.73 -0.12
CA PHE A 194 -1.76 13.15 0.46
C PHE A 194 -1.42 12.23 1.62
N ARG A 195 -2.21 12.31 2.69
CA ARG A 195 -2.26 11.27 3.71
C ARG A 195 -3.48 10.42 3.47
N ILE A 196 -3.26 9.12 3.41
CA ILE A 196 -4.28 8.10 3.15
C ILE A 196 -4.47 7.33 4.46
N SER A 197 -5.69 7.32 4.95
CA SER A 197 -6.06 6.61 6.18
C SER A 197 -7.38 5.87 6.01
N ILE A 198 -7.62 4.90 6.89
CA ILE A 198 -8.88 4.19 6.98
C ILE A 198 -9.46 4.38 8.37
N ASN A 199 -10.79 4.50 8.42
CA ASN A 199 -11.51 4.44 9.69
C ASN A 199 -11.92 3.00 9.94
N ASN A 200 -11.43 2.39 11.03
CA ASN A 200 -11.78 1.01 11.39
C ASN A 200 -13.28 0.82 11.69
N ASP A 201 -14.03 1.91 11.95
CA ASP A 201 -15.48 1.87 12.13
C ASP A 201 -16.27 2.03 10.82
N ALA A 202 -15.59 2.46 9.74
CA ALA A 202 -16.17 2.70 8.41
C ALA A 202 -15.24 2.15 7.33
N VAL A 203 -15.07 0.83 7.37
CA VAL A 203 -14.11 0.07 6.54
C VAL A 203 -14.40 0.08 5.04
N ASP A 204 -15.54 0.61 4.62
CA ASP A 204 -15.90 0.81 3.22
C ASP A 204 -15.36 2.13 2.65
N LYS A 205 -14.62 2.91 3.44
CA LYS A 205 -14.13 4.25 3.06
C LYS A 205 -12.66 4.45 3.36
N ILE A 206 -11.99 5.10 2.43
CA ILE A 206 -10.64 5.62 2.57
C ILE A 206 -10.74 7.13 2.75
N GLU A 207 -10.12 7.65 3.80
CA GLU A 207 -9.97 9.08 4.04
C GLU A 207 -8.69 9.58 3.36
N LEU A 208 -8.83 10.67 2.60
CA LEU A 208 -7.78 11.34 1.87
C LEU A 208 -7.65 12.78 2.38
N GLU A 209 -6.59 13.06 3.13
CA GLU A 209 -6.23 14.41 3.54
C GLU A 209 -5.23 14.98 2.52
N GLU A 210 -5.59 16.09 1.87
CA GLU A 210 -4.75 16.80 0.91
C GLU A 210 -3.97 17.93 1.58
N PHE A 211 -2.70 18.00 1.22
CA PHE A 211 -1.73 18.96 1.69
C PHE A 211 -1.10 19.66 0.49
N GLN A 212 -1.11 20.99 0.47
CA GLN A 212 -0.48 21.77 -0.61
C GLN A 212 0.62 22.67 -0.06
N ALA A 213 1.67 22.82 -0.86
CA ALA A 213 2.77 23.76 -0.63
C ALA A 213 3.22 24.36 -1.97
N ASP A 214 3.86 25.52 -1.88
CA ASP A 214 4.62 26.09 -2.99
C ASP A 214 5.86 25.22 -3.24
N CYS A 215 6.22 25.02 -4.50
CA CYS A 215 7.43 24.31 -4.89
C CYS A 215 8.72 24.97 -4.38
N GLU A 216 8.72 26.28 -4.17
CA GLU A 216 9.86 27.01 -3.61
C GLU A 216 10.01 26.82 -2.09
N HIS A 217 8.90 26.55 -1.39
CA HIS A 217 8.82 26.43 0.08
C HIS A 217 8.02 25.18 0.47
N PRO A 218 8.50 23.97 0.15
CA PRO A 218 7.76 22.72 0.36
C PRO A 218 7.49 22.40 1.85
N GLU A 219 8.15 23.08 2.78
CA GLU A 219 7.92 23.00 4.22
C GLU A 219 6.64 23.70 4.70
N ASP A 220 6.13 24.68 3.94
CA ASP A 220 4.97 25.51 4.30
C ASP A 220 3.64 24.83 3.93
N VAL A 221 3.52 23.57 4.35
CA VAL A 221 2.42 22.69 3.98
C VAL A 221 1.15 23.06 4.74
N MET A 222 0.05 23.32 4.01
CA MET A 222 -1.28 23.52 4.59
C MET A 222 -2.23 22.39 4.20
N VAL A 223 -3.07 21.96 5.15
CA VAL A 223 -4.20 21.07 4.85
C VAL A 223 -5.22 21.87 4.04
N THR A 224 -5.56 21.39 2.85
CA THR A 224 -6.49 22.09 1.95
C THR A 224 -7.84 21.40 1.85
N SER A 225 -7.88 20.06 1.93
CA SER A 225 -9.13 19.31 1.87
C SER A 225 -9.05 17.95 2.58
N VAL A 226 -10.20 17.43 3.00
CA VAL A 226 -10.37 16.05 3.47
C VAL A 226 -11.54 15.45 2.71
N LYS A 227 -11.35 14.26 2.13
CA LYS A 227 -12.35 13.57 1.31
C LYS A 227 -12.43 12.11 1.71
N SER A 228 -13.64 11.60 1.90
CA SER A 228 -13.92 10.18 2.01
C SER A 228 -14.20 9.59 0.63
N ILE A 229 -13.48 8.54 0.25
CA ILE A 229 -13.63 7.81 -1.02
C ILE A 229 -14.13 6.41 -0.69
N MET A 230 -15.17 5.96 -1.38
CA MET A 230 -15.66 4.59 -1.24
C MET A 230 -14.65 3.60 -1.82
N ILE A 231 -14.42 2.49 -1.14
CA ILE A 231 -13.65 1.37 -1.69
C ILE A 231 -14.45 0.76 -2.84
N GLU A 232 -13.86 0.76 -4.03
CA GLU A 232 -14.44 0.15 -5.23
C GLU A 232 -13.67 -1.10 -5.58
N THR A 233 -14.34 -2.25 -5.58
CA THR A 233 -13.72 -3.53 -5.91
C THR A 233 -13.72 -3.74 -7.42
N LYS A 234 -12.52 -3.89 -8.01
CA LYS A 234 -12.33 -4.20 -9.43
C LYS A 234 -11.39 -5.38 -9.58
N GLN A 235 -11.83 -6.45 -10.23
CA GLN A 235 -10.93 -7.54 -10.62
C GLN A 235 -9.92 -7.06 -11.68
N LEU A 236 -8.65 -7.43 -11.51
CA LEU A 236 -7.55 -7.00 -12.36
C LEU A 236 -6.99 -8.13 -13.25
N ASN A 237 -7.81 -9.11 -13.62
CA ASN A 237 -7.38 -10.35 -14.29
C ASN A 237 -6.64 -10.16 -15.62
N ASP A 238 -6.83 -9.02 -16.30
CA ASP A 238 -6.13 -8.69 -17.54
C ASP A 238 -4.87 -7.83 -17.34
N GLU A 239 -4.74 -7.19 -16.17
CA GLU A 239 -3.61 -6.32 -15.80
C GLU A 239 -2.57 -7.07 -14.94
N TYR A 240 -3.04 -8.00 -14.10
CA TYR A 240 -2.27 -8.80 -13.14
C TYR A 240 -2.51 -10.27 -13.44
N ILE A 241 -1.52 -10.90 -14.07
CA ILE A 241 -1.64 -12.26 -14.58
C ILE A 241 -0.99 -13.24 -13.61
N ASP A 242 -1.79 -14.10 -13.00
CA ASP A 242 -1.28 -15.22 -12.20
C ASP A 242 -0.62 -16.27 -13.10
N LEU A 243 0.65 -16.54 -12.82
CA LEU A 243 1.42 -17.58 -13.49
C LEU A 243 1.32 -18.89 -12.71
N PRO A 244 1.15 -20.04 -13.40
CA PRO A 244 1.09 -21.34 -12.74
C PRO A 244 2.45 -21.67 -12.09
N ILE A 245 2.39 -22.19 -10.87
CA ILE A 245 3.53 -22.73 -10.12
C ILE A 245 3.46 -24.24 -10.26
N ASN A 246 4.54 -24.85 -10.76
CA ASN A 246 4.68 -26.29 -10.91
C ASN A 246 5.51 -26.87 -9.77
#